data_AF-A0A924Y5D6-F1
#
_entry.id   AF-A0A924Y5D6-F1
#
_cell.length_a   1.000
_cell.length_b   1.000
_cell.length_c   1.000
_cell.angle_alpha   90.00
_cell.angle_beta   90.00
_cell.angle_gamma   90.00
#
_symmetry.space_group_name_H-M   'P 1'
#
loop_
_entity.id
_entity.type
_entity.pdbx_description
1 polymer ?
#
loop_
_entity_poly.entity_id
_entity_poly.type
_entity_poly.pdbx_seq_one_letter_code
_entity_poly.pdbx_strand_id
1 'polypeptide(L)'
;MKSSAKDVTTYIREAPAERQACLSTMRSLCRATLTGYEEGMEHGMPSYKKDGNIEVAFASQANYISLYILKKDVVDANRDALTGANVGKGCIRYSVPEKINFDVVKNLLSGTLASSSRVC
;
A
#
# COMPACT_ATOMS: atom_id res chain seq x y z
N MET A 1 10.00 9.00 7.18
CA MET A 1 11.41 8.55 7.31
C MET A 1 11.62 7.37 6.38
N LYS A 2 12.82 7.24 5.81
CA LYS A 2 13.22 6.04 5.05
C LYS A 2 13.64 4.96 6.05
N SER A 3 13.03 3.79 6.03
CA SER A 3 13.45 2.68 6.89
C SER A 3 14.69 1.98 6.31
N SER A 4 15.54 1.47 7.19
CA SER A 4 16.67 0.58 6.87
C SER A 4 16.35 -0.90 7.07
N ALA A 5 15.08 -1.24 7.34
CA ALA A 5 14.65 -2.62 7.53
C ALA A 5 14.95 -3.47 6.30
N LYS A 6 15.48 -4.67 6.53
CA LYS A 6 15.87 -5.62 5.47
C LYS A 6 14.68 -6.37 4.88
N ASP A 7 13.58 -6.43 5.61
CA ASP A 7 12.37 -7.16 5.24
C ASP A 7 11.13 -6.49 5.85
N VAL A 8 9.95 -6.84 5.32
CA VAL A 8 8.66 -6.26 5.71
C VAL A 8 8.30 -6.61 7.16
N THR A 9 8.72 -7.76 7.68
CA THR A 9 8.45 -8.15 9.07
C THR A 9 9.20 -7.23 10.03
N THR A 10 10.48 -7.02 9.78
CA THR A 10 11.34 -6.09 10.54
C THR A 10 10.81 -4.66 10.42
N TYR A 11 10.39 -4.24 9.23
CA TYR A 11 9.78 -2.92 9.01
C TYR A 11 8.57 -2.67 9.90
N ILE A 12 7.65 -3.64 9.99
CA ILE A 12 6.45 -3.53 10.82
C ILE A 12 6.83 -3.52 12.31
N ARG A 13 7.77 -4.36 12.73
CA ARG A 13 8.21 -4.44 14.14
C ARG A 13 8.86 -3.14 14.63
N GLU A 14 9.58 -2.44 13.75
CA GLU A 14 10.22 -1.15 14.06
C GLU A 14 9.26 0.05 14.04
N ALA A 15 8.03 -0.13 13.51
CA ALA A 15 7.03 0.93 13.52
C ALA A 15 6.48 1.16 14.94
N PRO A 16 5.97 2.37 15.24
CA PRO A 16 5.25 2.65 16.48
C PRO A 16 4.13 1.63 16.73
N ALA A 17 3.95 1.22 17.99
CA ALA A 17 3.05 0.13 18.38
C ALA A 17 1.62 0.32 17.85
N GLU A 18 1.12 1.55 17.88
CA GLU A 18 -0.21 1.93 17.39
C GLU A 18 -0.39 1.70 15.88
N ARG A 19 0.70 1.63 15.11
CA ARG A 19 0.67 1.42 13.66
C ARG A 19 0.92 -0.01 13.25
N GLN A 20 1.52 -0.82 14.11
CA GLN A 20 1.89 -2.19 13.77
C GLN A 20 0.69 -3.03 13.35
N ALA A 21 -0.45 -2.87 14.04
CA ALA A 21 -1.69 -3.55 13.69
C ALA A 21 -2.17 -3.17 12.29
N CYS A 22 -2.23 -1.88 11.98
CA CYS A 22 -2.62 -1.39 10.65
C CYS A 22 -1.69 -1.89 9.55
N LEU A 23 -0.36 -1.80 9.75
CA LEU A 23 0.63 -2.24 8.76
C LEU A 23 0.60 -3.75 8.55
N SER A 24 0.34 -4.53 9.62
CA SER A 24 0.16 -5.98 9.55
C SER A 24 -1.06 -6.35 8.72
N THR A 25 -2.19 -5.66 8.93
CA THR A 25 -3.40 -5.86 8.11
C THR A 25 -3.13 -5.51 6.64
N MET A 26 -2.45 -4.38 6.39
CA MET A 26 -2.07 -3.97 5.03
C MET A 26 -1.23 -5.04 4.32
N ARG A 27 -0.18 -5.53 4.98
CA ARG A 27 0.67 -6.61 4.46
C ARG A 27 -0.14 -7.88 4.17
N SER A 28 -1.00 -8.29 5.09
CA SER A 28 -1.83 -9.49 4.94
C SER A 28 -2.75 -9.38 3.72
N LEU A 29 -3.38 -8.22 3.50
CA LEU A 29 -4.23 -7.98 2.33
C LEU A 29 -3.43 -8.01 1.03
N CYS A 30 -2.25 -7.38 1.01
CA CYS A 30 -1.36 -7.42 -0.15
C CYS A 30 -0.98 -8.87 -0.48
N ARG A 31 -0.51 -9.66 0.50
CA ARG A 31 -0.12 -11.06 0.27
C ARG A 31 -1.28 -11.95 -0.15
N ALA A 32 -2.49 -11.72 0.38
CA ALA A 32 -3.67 -12.50 0.02
C ALA A 32 -4.22 -12.15 -1.37
N THR A 33 -4.07 -10.90 -1.80
CA THR A 33 -4.71 -10.40 -3.03
C THR A 33 -3.75 -10.36 -4.21
N LEU A 34 -2.50 -9.93 -4.00
CA LEU A 34 -1.51 -9.75 -5.06
C LEU A 34 -0.79 -11.06 -5.38
N THR A 35 -1.54 -12.06 -5.83
CA THR A 35 -0.98 -13.36 -6.24
C THR A 35 -0.02 -13.19 -7.42
N GLY A 36 1.17 -13.80 -7.35
CA GLY A 36 2.21 -13.67 -8.37
C GLY A 36 3.07 -12.41 -8.24
N TYR A 37 2.92 -11.64 -7.16
CA TYR A 37 3.81 -10.53 -6.85
C TYR A 37 4.93 -10.96 -5.89
N GLU A 38 6.10 -10.38 -6.09
CA GLU A 38 7.24 -10.51 -5.18
C GLU A 38 7.16 -9.43 -4.08
N GLU A 39 7.07 -9.86 -2.82
CA GLU A 39 7.16 -8.97 -1.65
C GLU A 39 8.64 -8.64 -1.38
N GLY A 40 8.95 -7.36 -1.21
CA GLY A 40 10.29 -6.90 -0.88
C GLY A 40 10.32 -5.52 -0.21
N MET A 41 11.53 -5.02 0.00
CA MET A 41 11.79 -3.68 0.52
C MET A 41 12.45 -2.85 -0.58
N GLU A 42 11.78 -1.80 -1.04
CA GLU A 42 12.29 -0.89 -2.06
C GLU A 42 12.21 0.54 -1.57
N HIS A 43 13.26 1.32 -1.82
CA HIS A 43 13.35 2.70 -1.33
C HIS A 43 13.04 2.87 0.19
N GLY A 44 13.25 1.81 0.99
CA GLY A 44 12.98 1.81 2.43
C GLY A 44 11.51 1.62 2.82
N MET A 45 10.70 1.02 1.94
CA MET A 45 9.29 0.70 2.20
C MET A 45 8.88 -0.66 1.61
N PRO A 46 7.93 -1.36 2.25
CA PRO A 46 7.31 -2.55 1.69
C PRO A 46 6.75 -2.30 0.30
N SER A 47 7.14 -3.15 -0.66
CA SER A 47 6.81 -3.02 -2.06
C SER A 47 6.50 -4.39 -2.67
N TYR A 48 5.56 -4.41 -3.61
CA TYR A 48 5.10 -5.60 -4.33
C TYR A 48 5.35 -5.40 -5.81
N LYS A 49 6.17 -6.28 -6.38
CA LYS A 49 6.58 -6.23 -7.78
C LYS A 49 5.91 -7.31 -8.60
N LYS A 50 5.58 -6.99 -9.84
CA LYS A 50 5.19 -7.96 -10.87
C LYS A 50 6.01 -7.69 -12.12
N ASP A 51 6.62 -8.73 -12.66
CA ASP A 51 7.47 -8.66 -13.85
C ASP A 51 8.56 -7.55 -13.74
N GLY A 52 9.19 -7.45 -12.57
CA GLY A 52 10.25 -6.47 -12.27
C GLY A 52 9.76 -5.05 -11.95
N ASN A 53 8.48 -4.75 -12.12
CA ASN A 53 7.91 -3.42 -11.86
C ASN A 53 7.19 -3.38 -10.52
N ILE A 54 7.47 -2.36 -9.69
CA ILE A 54 6.68 -2.09 -8.49
C ILE A 54 5.32 -1.57 -8.95
N GLU A 55 4.24 -2.18 -8.49
CA GLU A 55 2.88 -1.66 -8.76
C GLU A 55 2.16 -1.25 -7.48
N VAL A 56 2.52 -1.86 -6.35
CA VAL A 56 1.96 -1.53 -5.04
C VAL A 56 3.08 -1.36 -4.03
N ALA A 57 2.97 -0.35 -3.17
CA ALA A 57 3.84 -0.18 -2.01
C ALA A 57 3.07 0.46 -0.86
N PHE A 58 3.57 0.37 0.36
CA PHE A 58 3.01 1.14 1.47
C PHE A 58 4.09 1.61 2.43
N ALA A 59 3.85 2.73 3.11
CA ALA A 59 4.83 3.30 4.04
C ALA A 59 4.14 3.98 5.23
N SER A 60 4.71 3.78 6.42
CA SER A 60 4.43 4.56 7.63
C SER A 60 5.29 5.82 7.64
N GLN A 61 4.65 6.99 7.50
CA GLN A 61 5.26 8.32 7.59
C GLN A 61 4.85 9.01 8.89
N ALA A 62 5.60 10.01 9.36
CA ALA A 62 5.41 10.61 10.69
C ALA A 62 3.94 10.92 11.05
N ASN A 63 3.12 11.40 10.09
CA ASN A 63 1.74 11.82 10.34
C ASN A 63 0.68 11.02 9.56
N TYR A 64 1.06 10.02 8.77
CA TYR A 64 0.12 9.28 7.92
C TYR A 64 0.70 7.95 7.46
N ILE A 65 -0.17 7.04 7.04
CA ILE A 65 0.20 5.86 6.26
C ILE A 65 -0.09 6.13 4.79
N SER A 66 0.91 5.92 3.94
CA SER A 66 0.75 5.97 2.49
C SER A 66 0.50 4.57 1.94
N LEU A 67 -0.49 4.45 1.06
CA LEU A 67 -0.65 3.35 0.13
C LEU A 67 -0.36 3.87 -1.29
N TYR A 68 0.53 3.20 -2.00
CA TYR A 68 0.86 3.49 -3.38
C TYR A 68 0.21 2.42 -4.26
N ILE A 69 -0.62 2.88 -5.19
CA ILE A 69 -1.22 2.08 -6.26
C ILE A 69 -0.77 2.76 -7.56
N LEU A 70 0.22 2.18 -8.22
CA LEU A 70 0.84 2.79 -9.40
C LEU A 70 0.04 2.58 -10.69
N LYS A 71 -1.20 2.09 -10.58
CA LYS A 71 -2.17 1.99 -11.67
C LYS A 71 -3.23 3.07 -11.51
N LYS A 72 -3.10 4.15 -12.30
CA LYS A 72 -3.95 5.35 -12.17
C LYS A 72 -5.43 5.03 -12.38
N ASP A 73 -5.75 4.19 -13.36
CA ASP A 73 -7.10 3.71 -13.66
C ASP A 73 -7.76 3.06 -12.44
N VAL A 74 -6.99 2.29 -11.67
CA VAL A 74 -7.48 1.63 -10.45
C VAL A 74 -7.81 2.64 -9.35
N VAL A 75 -6.96 3.65 -9.17
CA VAL A 75 -7.21 4.73 -8.19
C VAL A 75 -8.41 5.56 -8.60
N ASP A 76 -8.52 5.92 -9.87
CA ASP A 76 -9.63 6.72 -10.38
C ASP A 76 -10.98 5.97 -10.21
N ALA A 77 -11.01 4.66 -10.48
CA ALA A 77 -12.21 3.84 -10.30
C ALA A 77 -12.68 3.71 -8.84
N ASN A 78 -11.83 4.01 -7.86
CA ASN A 78 -12.13 3.90 -6.43
C ASN A 78 -12.16 5.28 -5.73
N ARG A 79 -12.05 6.39 -6.47
CA ARG A 79 -11.92 7.74 -5.88
C ARG A 79 -13.05 8.09 -4.92
N ASP A 80 -14.28 7.77 -5.27
CA ASP A 80 -15.45 8.09 -4.46
C ASP A 80 -15.49 7.31 -3.15
N ALA A 81 -14.84 6.14 -3.09
CA ALA A 81 -14.75 5.32 -1.88
C ALA A 81 -13.58 5.74 -0.96
N LEU A 82 -12.68 6.60 -1.43
CA LEU A 82 -11.51 7.09 -0.68
C LEU A 82 -11.80 8.37 0.14
N THR A 83 -13.04 8.52 0.61
CA THR A 83 -13.47 9.66 1.43
C THR A 83 -12.59 9.80 2.67
N GLY A 84 -12.08 11.01 2.93
CA GLY A 84 -11.25 11.31 4.09
C GLY A 84 -9.76 10.95 3.93
N ALA A 85 -9.36 10.35 2.82
CA ALA A 85 -7.96 10.21 2.44
C ALA A 85 -7.51 11.36 1.52
N ASN A 86 -6.22 11.70 1.56
CA ASN A 86 -5.63 12.58 0.55
C ASN A 86 -5.15 11.72 -0.64
N VAL A 87 -5.74 11.93 -1.82
CA VAL A 87 -5.56 11.06 -2.99
C VAL A 87 -4.92 11.83 -4.16
N GLY A 88 -3.67 11.47 -4.48
CA GLY A 88 -2.95 11.92 -5.67
C GLY A 88 -3.21 11.03 -6.90
N LYS A 89 -2.23 10.96 -7.81
CA LYS A 89 -2.29 10.13 -9.03
C LYS A 89 -2.26 8.62 -8.72
N GLY A 90 -1.38 8.24 -7.80
CA GLY A 90 -1.19 6.86 -7.34
C GLY A 90 -0.85 6.75 -5.85
N CYS A 91 -0.88 7.87 -5.13
CA CYS A 91 -0.54 7.93 -3.71
C CYS A 91 -1.78 8.30 -2.91
N ILE A 92 -2.15 7.42 -1.99
CA ILE A 92 -3.28 7.57 -1.09
C ILE A 92 -2.71 7.70 0.32
N ARG A 93 -3.03 8.79 1.01
CA ARG A 93 -2.51 9.07 2.36
C ARG A 93 -3.64 9.05 3.37
N TYR A 94 -3.48 8.23 4.39
CA TYR A 94 -4.39 8.07 5.51
C TYR A 94 -3.78 8.71 6.76
N SER A 95 -4.26 9.89 7.15
CA SER A 95 -3.78 10.61 8.33
C SER A 95 -4.29 10.02 9.65
N VAL A 96 -5.37 9.23 9.60
CA VAL A 96 -5.94 8.53 10.75
C VAL A 96 -5.98 7.04 10.41
N PRO A 97 -4.90 6.29 10.71
CA PRO A 97 -4.78 4.86 10.38
C PRO A 97 -5.97 4.00 10.80
N GLU A 98 -6.60 4.34 11.93
CA GLU A 98 -7.74 3.63 12.51
C GLU A 98 -9.02 3.77 11.66
N LYS A 99 -9.07 4.78 10.79
CA LYS A 99 -10.20 5.04 9.89
C LYS A 99 -10.01 4.45 8.49
N ILE A 100 -8.94 3.70 8.26
CA ILE A 100 -8.71 3.06 6.96
C ILE A 100 -9.82 2.04 6.72
N ASN A 101 -10.57 2.25 5.63
CA ASN A 101 -11.52 1.26 5.15
C ASN A 101 -10.74 0.19 4.35
N PHE A 102 -10.50 -0.95 4.99
CA PHE A 102 -9.75 -2.05 4.39
C PHE A 102 -10.49 -2.75 3.23
N ASP A 103 -11.81 -2.61 3.11
CA ASP A 103 -12.54 -3.11 1.95
C ASP A 103 -12.18 -2.31 0.69
N VAL A 104 -12.01 -0.99 0.82
CA VAL A 104 -11.54 -0.13 -0.28
C VAL A 104 -10.09 -0.46 -0.64
N VAL A 105 -9.24 -0.74 0.36
CA VAL A 105 -7.87 -1.23 0.11
C VAL A 105 -7.89 -2.54 -0.67
N LYS A 106 -8.74 -3.50 -0.28
CA LYS A 106 -8.88 -4.78 -1.00
C LYS A 106 -9.34 -4.57 -2.45
N ASN A 107 -10.27 -3.65 -2.70
CA ASN A 107 -10.72 -3.32 -4.06
C ASN A 107 -9.60 -2.72 -4.90
N LEU A 108 -8.78 -1.83 -4.32
CA LEU A 108 -7.60 -1.27 -5.00
C LEU A 108 -6.58 -2.36 -5.35
N LEU A 109 -6.30 -3.28 -4.43
CA LEU A 109 -5.36 -4.38 -4.65
C LEU A 109 -5.88 -5.35 -5.73
N SER A 110 -7.16 -5.70 -5.68
CA SER A 110 -7.81 -6.59 -6.65
C SER A 110 -7.84 -5.95 -8.04
N GLY A 111 -8.17 -4.65 -8.10
CA GLY A 111 -8.11 -3.88 -9.34
C GLY A 111 -6.69 -3.77 -9.90
N THR A 112 -5.67 -3.69 -9.04
CA THR A 112 -4.28 -3.69 -9.46
C THR A 112 -3.86 -5.02 -10.08
N LEU A 113 -4.25 -6.15 -9.47
CA LEU A 113 -4.01 -7.48 -10.02
C LEU A 113 -4.68 -7.66 -11.39
N ALA A 114 -5.91 -7.17 -11.55
CA ALA A 114 -6.71 -7.32 -12.76
C ALA A 114 -6.33 -6.35 -13.89
N SER A 115 -5.82 -5.16 -13.56
CA SER A 115 -5.52 -4.14 -14.55
C SER A 115 -4.25 -4.48 -15.35
N SER A 116 -4.31 -4.25 -16.66
CA SER A 116 -3.17 -4.34 -17.58
C SER A 116 -2.56 -2.97 -17.91
N SER A 117 -2.96 -1.92 -17.17
CA SER A 117 -2.42 -0.58 -17.37
C SER A 117 -0.95 -0.51 -16.96
N ARG A 118 -0.21 0.40 -17.60
CA ARG A 118 1.18 0.65 -17.25
C ARG A 118 1.26 1.41 -15.92
N VAL A 119 2.33 1.18 -15.18
CA VAL A 119 2.67 1.99 -14.01
C VAL A 119 2.75 3.47 -14.37
N CYS A 120 2.23 4.33 -13.49
CA CYS A 120 1.95 5.73 -13.77
C CYS A 120 3.08 6.70 -13.38
#